data_AF-A0A4V1SI60-F1
#
_entry.id   AF-A0A4V1SI60-F1
#
_cell.length_a   1.000
_cell.length_b   1.000
_cell.length_c   1.000
_cell.angle_alpha   90.00
_cell.angle_beta   90.00
_cell.angle_gamma   90.00
#
_symmetry.space_group_name_H-M   'P 1'
#
loop_
_entity.id
_entity.type
_entity.pdbx_description
1 polymer ?
#
loop_
_entity_poly.entity_id
_entity_poly.type
_entity_poly.pdbx_seq_one_letter_code
_entity_poly.pdbx_strand_id
1 'polypeptide(L)' 'MTDERIALRELLEKGSDATFLREMIGFAAHRLMELDAEGACGAGHGERS' A
#
# COMPACT_ATOMS: atom_id res chain seq x y z
N MET A 1 3.65 20.10 -1.89
CA MET A 1 2.54 19.68 -1.02
C MET A 1 1.17 19.91 -1.66
N THR A 2 0.75 21.15 -1.97
CA THR A 2 -0.58 21.42 -2.56
C THR A 2 -0.68 20.98 -4.01
N ASP A 3 0.33 21.24 -4.83
CA ASP A 3 0.36 20.86 -6.25
C ASP A 3 0.40 19.34 -6.44
N GLU A 4 1.14 18.62 -5.60
CA GLU A 4 1.17 17.15 -5.61
C GLU A 4 -0.20 16.55 -5.27
N ARG A 5 -0.95 17.17 -4.35
CA ARG A 5 -2.32 16.73 -4.03
C ARG A 5 -3.30 17.00 -5.16
N ILE A 6 -3.12 18.08 -5.91
CA ILE A 6 -3.92 18.40 -7.09
C ILE A 6 -3.60 17.41 -8.22
N ALA A 7 -2.33 17.17 -8.50
CA ALA A 7 -1.89 16.21 -9.52
C ALA A 7 -2.37 14.79 -9.22
N LEU A 8 -2.30 14.36 -7.95
CA LEU A 8 -2.83 13.08 -7.51
C LEU A 8 -4.35 12.99 -7.73
N ARG A 9 -5.09 14.04 -7.40
CA ARG A 9 -6.54 14.10 -7.58
C ARG A 9 -6.95 14.06 -9.05
N GLU A 10 -6.25 14.77 -9.93
CA GLU A 10 -6.50 14.68 -11.37
C GLU A 10 -6.20 13.29 -11.94
N LEU A 11 -5.17 12.61 -11.44
CA LEU A 11 -4.82 11.26 -11.88
C LEU A 11 -5.90 10.25 -11.48
N LEU A 12 -6.45 10.42 -10.26
CA LEU A 12 -7.57 9.64 -9.76
C LEU A 12 -8.84 9.87 -10.58
N GLU A 13 -9.17 11.12 -10.91
CA GLU A 13 -10.36 11.46 -11.69
C GLU A 13 -10.30 10.98 -13.15
N LYS A 14 -9.09 10.78 -13.69
CA LYS A 14 -8.87 10.23 -15.05
C LYS A 14 -8.77 8.70 -15.05
N GLY A 15 -8.47 8.08 -13.91
CA GLY A 15 -8.40 6.64 -13.74
C GLY A 15 -9.79 6.03 -13.50
N SER A 16 -9.98 4.77 -13.91
CA SER A 16 -11.15 4.03 -13.44
C SER A 16 -10.99 3.77 -11.95
N ASP A 17 -11.82 4.42 -11.13
CA ASP A 17 -11.83 4.31 -9.66
C ASP A 17 -11.69 2.84 -9.19
N ALA A 18 -12.33 1.92 -9.90
CA ALA A 18 -12.30 0.49 -9.58
C ALA A 18 -10.92 -0.15 -9.76
N THR A 19 -10.15 0.25 -10.77
CA THR A 19 -8.79 -0.27 -11.01
C THR A 19 -7.83 0.28 -9.97
N PHE A 20 -7.88 1.59 -9.72
CA PHE A 20 -7.03 2.24 -8.71
C PHE A 20 -7.30 1.68 -7.30
N LEU A 21 -8.58 1.54 -6.93
CA LEU A 21 -8.97 0.94 -5.65
C LEU A 21 -8.49 -0.52 -5.56
N ARG A 22 -8.60 -1.30 -6.64
CA ARG A 22 -8.10 -2.69 -6.67
C ARG A 22 -6.59 -2.76 -6.46
N GLU A 23 -5.82 -1.86 -7.05
CA GLU A 23 -4.36 -1.79 -6.85
C GLU A 23 -4.01 -1.36 -5.42
N MET A 24 -4.68 -0.33 -4.87
CA MET A 24 -4.47 0.10 -3.48
C MET A 24 -4.83 -0.98 -2.47
N ILE A 25 -5.91 -1.72 -2.69
CA ILE A 25 -6.31 -2.86 -1.85
C ILE A 25 -5.26 -3.97 -1.94
N GLY A 26 -4.74 -4.28 -3.13
CA GLY A 26 -3.66 -5.25 -3.30
C GLY A 26 -2.39 -4.86 -2.55
N PHE A 27 -1.99 -3.59 -2.64
CA PHE A 27 -0.85 -3.06 -1.90
C PHE A 27 -1.06 -3.13 -0.38
N ALA A 28 -2.23 -2.72 0.11
CA ALA A 28 -2.57 -2.79 1.53
C ALA A 28 -2.59 -4.25 2.04
N ALA A 29 -3.18 -5.17 1.27
CA ALA A 29 -3.17 -6.60 1.60
C ALA A 29 -1.75 -7.17 1.67
N HIS A 30 -0.87 -6.79 0.75
CA HIS A 30 0.54 -7.19 0.78
C HIS A 30 1.25 -6.67 2.04
N ARG A 31 1.06 -5.40 2.41
CA ARG A 31 1.62 -4.83 3.65
C ARG A 31 1.08 -5.51 4.90
N LEU A 32 -0.21 -5.85 4.92
CA LEU A 32 -0.80 -6.59 6.04
C LEU A 32 -0.21 -8.01 6.14
N MET A 33 0.04 -8.68 5.02
CA MET A 33 0.73 -9.98 5.02
C MET A 33 2.19 -9.89 5.48
N GLU A 34 2.91 -8.81 5.14
CA GLU A 34 4.25 -8.55 5.67
C GLU A 34 4.23 -8.36 7.19
N LEU A 35 3.26 -7.59 7.71
CA LEU A 35 3.06 -7.38 9.15
C LEU A 35 2.64 -8.67 9.87
N ASP A 36 1.78 -9.48 9.25
CA ASP A 36 1.41 -10.80 9.77
C ASP A 36 2.59 -11.78 9.72
N ALA A 37 3.51 -11.68 8.76
CA ALA A 37 4.72 -12.49 8.76
C ALA A 37 5.64 -12.14 9.95
N GLU A 38 5.75 -10.85 10.31
CA GLU A 38 6.45 -10.41 11.52
C GLU A 38 5.76 -10.95 12.79
N GLY A 39 4.42 -10.95 12.84
CA GLY A 39 3.64 -11.42 13.99
C GLY A 39 3.51 -12.95 14.14
N ALA A 40 3.37 -13.69 13.04
CA ALA A 40 3.11 -15.13 13.02
C ALA A 40 4.40 -15.97 13.02
N CYS A 41 5.48 -15.49 12.41
CA CYS A 41 6.79 -16.16 12.46
C CYS A 41 7.66 -15.70 13.64
N GLY A 42 7.21 -14.70 14.41
CA GLY A 42 7.94 -14.14 15.56
C GLY A 42 9.30 -13.53 15.20
N ALA A 43 9.62 -13.40 13.91
CA ALA A 43 10.89 -12.91 13.42
C ALA A 43 10.81 -11.40 13.22
N GLY A 44 11.14 -10.64 14.27
CA GLY A 44 11.33 -9.20 14.15
C GLY A 44 12.38 -8.89 13.08
N HIS A 45 12.18 -7.78 12.36
CA HIS A 45 13.13 -7.28 11.36
C HIS A 45 14.55 -7.22 11.96
N GLY A 46 15.44 -8.15 11.57
CA GLY A 46 16.82 -8.24 12.04
C GLY A 46 17.21 -9.49 12.85
N GLU A 47 16.33 -10.47 13.08
CA GLU A 47 16.65 -11.63 13.94
C GLU A 47 17.64 -12.68 13.37
N ARG A 48 18.30 -12.40 12.25
CA ARG A 48 19.43 -13.19 11.74
C ARG A 48 20.52 -12.32 11.11
N SER A 49 21.05 -11.35 11.85
CA SER A 49 22.41 -10.81 11.59
C SER A 49 23.47 -11.64 12.29
#